data_AF-A0A0J1K0V5-F1
#
_entry.id   AF-A0A0J1K0V5-F1
#
_cell.length_a   1.000
_cell.length_b   1.000
_cell.length_c   1.000
_cell.angle_alpha   90.00
_cell.angle_beta   90.00
_cell.angle_gamma   90.00
#
_symmetry.space_group_name_H-M   'P 1'
#
loop_
_entity.id
_entity.type
_entity.pdbx_description
1 polymer ?
#
loop_
_entity_poly.entity_id
_entity_poly.type
_entity_poly.pdbx_seq_one_letter_code
_entity_poly.pdbx_strand_id
1 'polypeptide(L)'
;MQICHDEVFGVLTVSQAGYKFRRTKNHTQTYWPVEMFIRHRERFNRPIVLVIESPHIKEFQVRHVTNALNGLPVYARPANGATGENICTHFAALLATLPQVLAQGHYPVVVVNAIQLQCSQGEDTCLYRTRRFIEHWPARVDDLTQRLRMLDPVIAINACTKGDFYIRDEAGQLIRTKAFDAGFNPQFNRLLEQEFGYQQELTQTRGQSGGECAVVTPPEDDDTDSLRFMNTIDLSGLVMFQLHQAYKQTDTLLCKTTHPAAWLYRVPMFTRFRQELFTYTKSAPRP
;
A
#
# COMPACT_ATOMS: atom_id res chain seq x y z
N MET A 1 -15.17 -10.77 -10.97
CA MET A 1 -13.85 -10.95 -10.31
C MET A 1 -14.06 -10.74 -8.81
N GLN A 2 -13.48 -11.58 -7.95
CA GLN A 2 -13.70 -11.49 -6.51
C GLN A 2 -12.88 -10.33 -5.91
N ILE A 3 -13.48 -9.60 -4.96
CA ILE A 3 -12.89 -8.44 -4.29
C ILE A 3 -12.48 -8.85 -2.87
N CYS A 4 -11.31 -8.38 -2.43
CA CYS A 4 -10.81 -8.51 -1.06
C CYS A 4 -10.90 -7.15 -0.36
N HIS A 5 -11.99 -6.93 0.36
CA HIS A 5 -12.27 -5.69 1.08
C HIS A 5 -11.29 -5.45 2.23
N ASP A 6 -11.12 -4.19 2.61
CA ASP A 6 -10.26 -3.77 3.72
C ASP A 6 -10.79 -4.29 5.07
N GLU A 7 -9.93 -4.48 6.08
CA GLU A 7 -10.35 -5.09 7.34
C GLU A 7 -9.82 -4.32 8.56
N VAL A 8 -10.67 -4.16 9.58
CA VAL A 8 -10.21 -3.87 10.95
C VAL A 8 -9.52 -5.12 11.48
N PHE A 9 -8.22 -5.19 11.23
CA PHE A 9 -7.41 -6.39 11.40
C PHE A 9 -7.07 -6.68 12.87
N GLY A 10 -6.94 -5.64 13.67
CA GLY A 10 -6.65 -5.75 15.09
C GLY A 10 -6.71 -4.43 15.84
N VAL A 11 -6.21 -4.45 17.07
CA VAL A 11 -6.10 -3.26 17.91
C VAL A 11 -4.71 -3.24 18.52
N LEU A 12 -4.05 -2.10 18.39
CA LEU A 12 -2.84 -1.76 19.12
C LEU A 12 -3.23 -1.02 20.41
N THR A 13 -2.76 -1.53 21.54
CA THR A 13 -2.86 -0.85 22.83
C THR A 13 -1.52 -0.19 23.14
N VAL A 14 -1.57 1.10 23.46
CA VAL A 14 -0.43 1.90 23.92
C VAL A 14 -0.63 2.20 25.40
N SER A 15 0.35 1.83 26.23
CA SER A 15 0.36 2.10 27.67
C SER A 15 1.76 2.48 28.14
N GLN A 16 1.92 2.75 29.44
CA GLN A 16 3.25 2.99 30.03
C GLN A 16 4.21 1.81 29.86
N ALA A 17 3.68 0.58 29.76
CA ALA A 17 4.48 -0.62 29.55
C ALA A 17 4.91 -0.81 28.08
N GLY A 18 4.47 0.07 27.18
CA GLY A 18 4.79 0.03 25.76
C GLY A 18 3.61 -0.38 24.88
N TYR A 19 3.93 -1.09 23.79
CA TYR A 19 3.02 -1.37 22.68
C TYR A 19 2.61 -2.84 22.71
N LYS A 20 1.30 -3.11 22.65
CA LYS A 20 0.77 -4.47 22.53
C LYS A 20 -0.23 -4.55 21.39
N PHE A 21 0.05 -5.42 20.42
CA PHE A 21 -0.87 -5.69 19.33
C PHE A 21 -1.68 -6.97 19.59
N ARG A 22 -2.96 -6.95 19.22
CA ARG A 22 -3.81 -8.15 19.21
C ARG A 22 -4.74 -8.13 17.99
N ARG A 23 -5.06 -9.32 17.47
CA ARG A 23 -6.14 -9.50 16.50
C ARG A 23 -7.51 -9.17 17.10
N THR A 24 -8.48 -8.94 16.23
CA THR A 24 -9.89 -8.85 16.61
C THR A 24 -10.40 -10.14 17.24
N LYS A 25 -11.49 -10.04 18.01
CA LYS A 25 -12.08 -11.20 18.69
C LYS A 25 -12.59 -12.20 17.66
N ASN A 26 -12.34 -13.49 17.90
CA ASN A 26 -12.73 -14.59 17.01
C ASN A 26 -12.25 -14.39 15.57
N HIS A 27 -11.07 -13.80 15.37
CA HIS A 27 -10.57 -13.46 14.04
C HIS A 27 -10.55 -14.63 13.06
N THR A 28 -10.49 -15.89 13.51
CA THR A 28 -10.54 -17.07 12.62
C THR A 28 -11.93 -17.33 12.05
N GLN A 29 -12.98 -16.80 12.66
CA GLN A 29 -14.39 -17.03 12.31
C GLN A 29 -15.13 -15.74 11.97
N THR A 30 -14.56 -14.57 12.27
CA THR A 30 -15.22 -13.28 12.10
C THR A 30 -14.33 -12.31 11.33
N TYR A 31 -14.88 -11.74 10.27
CA TYR A 31 -14.33 -10.62 9.51
C TYR A 31 -14.92 -9.32 10.05
N TRP A 32 -14.05 -8.35 10.33
CA TRP A 32 -14.44 -7.06 10.90
C TRP A 32 -14.33 -5.97 9.84
N PRO A 33 -15.45 -5.61 9.17
CA PRO A 33 -15.43 -4.61 8.11
C PRO A 33 -15.09 -3.22 8.67
N VAL A 34 -14.53 -2.34 7.83
CA VAL A 34 -14.16 -0.97 8.21
C VAL A 34 -15.35 -0.17 8.76
N GLU A 35 -16.54 -0.44 8.27
CA GLU A 35 -17.80 0.17 8.70
C GLU A 35 -18.06 -0.07 10.20
N MET A 36 -17.59 -1.17 10.78
CA MET A 36 -17.68 -1.41 12.21
C MET A 36 -16.81 -0.43 13.02
N PHE A 37 -15.61 -0.10 12.51
CA PHE A 37 -14.80 0.95 13.14
C PHE A 37 -15.48 2.31 13.02
N ILE A 38 -15.99 2.67 11.84
CA ILE A 38 -16.65 3.96 11.61
C ILE A 38 -17.84 4.16 12.57
N ARG A 39 -18.65 3.12 12.78
CA ARG A 39 -19.80 3.15 13.73
C ARG A 39 -19.43 3.29 15.20
N HIS A 40 -18.19 2.99 15.56
CA HIS A 40 -17.71 2.95 16.95
C HIS A 40 -16.46 3.80 17.14
N ARG A 41 -16.22 4.78 16.25
CA ARG A 41 -15.01 5.59 16.22
C ARG A 41 -14.77 6.35 17.53
N GLU A 42 -15.83 6.65 18.27
CA GLU A 42 -15.79 7.33 19.56
C GLU A 42 -15.14 6.51 20.69
N ARG A 43 -15.01 5.19 20.50
CA ARG A 43 -14.42 4.27 21.50
C ARG A 43 -12.92 4.08 21.33
N PHE A 44 -12.36 4.66 20.28
CA PHE A 44 -11.02 4.39 19.83
C PHE A 44 -10.29 5.69 19.51
N ASN A 45 -8.96 5.64 19.61
CA ASN A 45 -8.14 6.66 18.98
C ASN A 45 -8.21 6.50 17.46
N ARG A 46 -7.84 7.56 16.73
CA ARG A 46 -7.69 7.54 15.26
C ARG A 46 -6.86 6.33 14.82
N PRO A 47 -7.24 5.63 13.75
CA PRO A 47 -6.67 4.31 13.44
C PRO A 47 -5.24 4.42 12.92
N ILE A 48 -4.57 3.27 12.87
CA ILE A 48 -3.34 3.07 12.12
C ILE A 48 -3.69 2.30 10.86
N VAL A 49 -3.35 2.86 9.70
CA VAL A 49 -3.60 2.25 8.40
C VAL A 49 -2.33 1.59 7.89
N LEU A 50 -2.44 0.33 7.49
CA LEU A 50 -1.37 -0.43 6.83
C LEU A 50 -1.82 -0.79 5.42
N VAL A 51 -1.21 -0.16 4.41
CA VAL A 51 -1.52 -0.40 2.99
C VAL A 51 -0.58 -1.45 2.42
N ILE A 52 -1.14 -2.53 1.88
CA ILE A 52 -0.45 -3.59 1.13
C ILE A 52 -0.87 -3.54 -0.34
N GLU A 53 -0.13 -4.18 -1.26
CA GLU A 53 -0.36 -3.96 -2.69
C GLU A 53 -1.74 -4.44 -3.18
N SER A 54 -1.95 -5.75 -3.20
CA SER A 54 -3.12 -6.42 -3.76
C SER A 54 -3.19 -7.80 -3.12
N PRO A 55 -4.39 -8.39 -2.94
CA PRO A 55 -4.51 -9.72 -2.37
C PRO A 55 -3.77 -10.77 -3.22
N HIS A 56 -3.20 -11.78 -2.56
CA HIS A 56 -2.68 -12.99 -3.19
C HIS A 56 -3.69 -14.13 -3.08
N ILE A 57 -3.30 -15.33 -3.51
CA ILE A 57 -4.20 -16.49 -3.52
C ILE A 57 -4.71 -16.86 -2.12
N LYS A 58 -3.89 -16.67 -1.08
CA LYS A 58 -4.25 -17.03 0.29
C LYS A 58 -5.37 -16.14 0.83
N GLU A 59 -5.44 -14.88 0.41
CA GLU A 59 -6.51 -13.94 0.75
C GLU A 59 -7.88 -14.42 0.29
N PHE A 60 -7.97 -15.30 -0.72
CA PHE A 60 -9.22 -15.90 -1.21
C PHE A 60 -9.48 -17.32 -0.67
N GLN A 61 -8.54 -17.89 0.10
CA GLN A 61 -8.70 -19.19 0.77
C GLN A 61 -9.36 -19.02 2.14
N VAL A 62 -10.51 -18.34 2.17
CA VAL A 62 -11.27 -18.07 3.40
C VAL A 62 -12.48 -19.00 3.46
N ARG A 63 -12.63 -19.72 4.57
CA ARG A 63 -13.76 -20.63 4.84
C ARG A 63 -14.29 -20.36 6.23
N HIS A 64 -15.61 -20.50 6.40
CA HIS A 64 -16.29 -20.39 7.71
C HIS A 64 -16.08 -19.05 8.42
N VAL A 65 -15.87 -17.97 7.66
CA VAL A 65 -15.82 -16.61 8.20
C VAL A 65 -17.13 -15.89 7.89
N THR A 66 -17.68 -15.23 8.89
CA THR A 66 -18.85 -14.35 8.75
C THR A 66 -18.48 -12.90 8.96
N ASN A 67 -19.19 -12.02 8.26
CA ASN A 67 -19.06 -10.59 8.43
C ASN A 67 -19.74 -10.17 9.75
N ALA A 68 -18.98 -9.51 10.64
CA ALA A 68 -19.46 -9.09 11.97
C ALA A 68 -20.68 -8.15 11.91
N LEU A 69 -20.88 -7.44 10.80
CA LEU A 69 -21.92 -6.44 10.65
C LEU A 69 -23.28 -7.02 10.23
N ASN A 70 -23.29 -7.99 9.32
CA ASN A 70 -24.53 -8.51 8.71
C ASN A 70 -24.66 -10.04 8.79
N GLY A 71 -23.68 -10.74 9.37
CA GLY A 71 -23.68 -12.20 9.52
C GLY A 71 -23.45 -12.98 8.22
N LEU A 72 -23.30 -12.31 7.07
CA LEU A 72 -23.14 -12.98 5.78
C LEU A 72 -21.75 -13.63 5.66
N PRO A 73 -21.62 -14.74 4.90
CA PRO A 73 -20.32 -15.36 4.64
C PRO A 73 -19.34 -14.41 3.94
N VAL A 74 -18.07 -14.50 4.32
CA VAL A 74 -16.95 -13.79 3.70
C VAL A 74 -16.00 -14.78 3.06
N TYR A 75 -15.64 -14.52 1.80
CA TYR A 75 -14.83 -15.42 0.98
C TYR A 75 -13.44 -14.85 0.64
N ALA A 76 -13.14 -13.62 1.08
CA ALA A 76 -11.82 -13.02 0.91
C ALA A 76 -11.48 -12.10 2.08
N ARG A 77 -10.21 -12.08 2.52
CA ARG A 77 -9.72 -11.25 3.62
C ARG A 77 -8.28 -10.82 3.41
N PRO A 78 -7.93 -9.56 3.71
CA PRO A 78 -6.58 -9.05 3.47
C PRO A 78 -5.58 -9.66 4.46
N ALA A 79 -4.36 -9.85 4.00
CA ALA A 79 -3.28 -10.44 4.79
C ALA A 79 -3.69 -11.77 5.47
N ASN A 80 -4.36 -12.66 4.71
CA ASN A 80 -4.70 -14.00 5.19
C ASN A 80 -3.47 -14.93 5.08
N GLY A 81 -3.06 -15.56 6.19
CA GLY A 81 -1.86 -16.41 6.25
C GLY A 81 -0.60 -15.66 6.69
N ALA A 82 0.54 -15.96 6.06
CA ALA A 82 1.87 -15.55 6.52
C ALA A 82 2.04 -14.02 6.66
N THR A 83 1.50 -13.24 5.72
CA THR A 83 1.49 -11.77 5.83
C THR A 83 0.81 -11.34 7.13
N GLY A 84 -0.34 -11.93 7.46
CA GLY A 84 -1.08 -11.61 8.65
C GLY A 84 -0.47 -12.13 9.95
N GLU A 85 0.18 -13.29 9.93
CA GLU A 85 0.96 -13.82 11.05
C GLU A 85 2.14 -12.90 11.36
N ASN A 86 2.85 -12.44 10.33
CA ASN A 86 3.96 -11.51 10.49
C ASN A 86 3.52 -10.16 11.04
N ILE A 87 2.34 -9.66 10.64
CA ILE A 87 1.76 -8.46 11.28
C ILE A 87 1.53 -8.71 12.78
N CYS A 88 0.94 -9.85 13.16
CA CYS A 88 0.74 -10.17 14.58
C CYS A 88 2.05 -10.17 15.37
N THR A 89 3.11 -10.74 14.80
CA THR A 89 4.38 -10.96 15.50
C THR A 89 5.21 -9.68 15.60
N HIS A 90 5.28 -8.89 14.52
CA HIS A 90 6.29 -7.83 14.44
C HIS A 90 5.74 -6.40 14.50
N PHE A 91 4.43 -6.19 14.32
CA PHE A 91 3.89 -4.85 14.14
C PHE A 91 4.05 -3.94 15.36
N ALA A 92 3.86 -4.47 16.57
CA ALA A 92 4.07 -3.70 17.80
C ALA A 92 5.55 -3.27 17.97
N ALA A 93 6.50 -4.16 17.67
CA ALA A 93 7.92 -3.87 17.73
C ALA A 93 8.33 -2.84 16.67
N LEU A 94 7.79 -2.95 15.45
CA LEU A 94 7.98 -1.94 14.40
C LEU A 94 7.53 -0.57 14.89
N LEU A 95 6.32 -0.45 15.44
CA LEU A 95 5.80 0.83 15.93
C LEU A 95 6.59 1.40 17.12
N ALA A 96 7.16 0.54 17.97
CA ALA A 96 8.02 0.98 19.07
C ALA A 96 9.34 1.66 18.58
N THR A 97 9.68 1.52 17.30
CA THR A 97 10.84 2.23 16.70
C THR A 97 10.52 3.66 16.29
N LEU A 98 9.24 4.05 16.23
CA LEU A 98 8.89 5.46 16.03
C LEU A 98 9.22 6.24 17.31
N PRO A 99 9.76 7.47 17.20
CA PRO A 99 9.76 8.40 18.32
C PRO A 99 8.36 8.45 18.91
N GLN A 100 8.19 8.51 20.24
CA GLN A 100 6.89 8.36 20.91
C GLN A 100 5.83 9.33 20.36
N VAL A 101 5.07 8.88 19.36
CA VAL A 101 4.06 9.68 18.65
C VAL A 101 2.66 9.41 19.21
N LEU A 102 2.42 8.22 19.76
CA LEU A 102 1.09 7.80 20.18
C LEU A 102 0.87 8.05 21.67
N ALA A 103 -0.24 8.73 21.98
CA ALA A 103 -0.78 8.80 23.32
C ALA A 103 -1.26 7.41 23.80
N GLN A 104 -1.47 7.26 25.11
CA GLN A 104 -2.05 6.03 25.65
C GLN A 104 -3.47 5.81 25.11
N GLY A 105 -3.84 4.54 24.90
CA GLY A 105 -5.18 4.18 24.46
C GLY A 105 -5.19 3.02 23.46
N HIS A 106 -6.26 2.96 22.66
CA HIS A 106 -6.54 1.86 21.75
C HIS A 106 -6.68 2.37 20.31
N TYR A 107 -5.82 1.85 19.43
CA TYR A 107 -5.72 2.23 18.03
C TYR A 107 -6.15 1.05 17.16
N PRO A 108 -7.28 1.12 16.45
CA PRO A 108 -7.65 0.13 15.45
C PRO A 108 -6.57 0.09 14.37
N VAL A 109 -6.16 -1.12 13.99
CA VAL A 109 -5.23 -1.34 12.89
C VAL A 109 -6.04 -1.82 11.71
N VAL A 110 -6.08 -1.03 10.64
CA VAL A 110 -6.82 -1.33 9.42
C VAL A 110 -5.84 -1.76 8.34
N VAL A 111 -6.04 -2.94 7.78
CA VAL A 111 -5.27 -3.40 6.61
C VAL A 111 -6.06 -3.08 5.36
N VAL A 112 -5.41 -2.34 4.46
CA VAL A 112 -6.00 -1.80 3.24
C VAL A 112 -5.25 -2.38 2.04
N ASN A 113 -5.97 -2.97 1.09
CA ASN A 113 -5.37 -3.31 -0.20
C ASN A 113 -5.35 -2.04 -1.08
N ALA A 114 -4.21 -1.74 -1.71
CA ALA A 114 -4.13 -0.66 -2.67
C ALA A 114 -5.04 -0.95 -3.87
N ILE A 115 -5.03 -2.18 -4.37
CA ILE A 115 -6.00 -2.73 -5.32
C ILE A 115 -6.69 -3.95 -4.69
N GLN A 116 -8.02 -3.95 -4.57
CA GLN A 116 -8.75 -5.04 -3.92
C GLN A 116 -8.92 -6.30 -4.78
N LEU A 117 -8.49 -6.27 -6.04
CA LEU A 117 -8.51 -7.41 -6.97
C LEU A 117 -7.20 -8.20 -6.92
N GLN A 118 -7.26 -9.50 -7.19
CA GLN A 118 -6.06 -10.33 -7.26
C GLN A 118 -5.24 -10.05 -8.53
N CYS A 119 -4.21 -9.22 -8.42
CA CYS A 119 -3.34 -8.90 -9.57
C CYS A 119 -2.52 -10.10 -10.07
N SER A 120 -2.31 -11.16 -9.27
CA SER A 120 -1.65 -12.39 -9.77
C SER A 120 -2.59 -13.38 -10.46
N GLN A 121 -3.92 -13.28 -10.24
CA GLN A 121 -4.93 -14.27 -10.66
C GLN A 121 -4.58 -15.75 -10.36
N GLY A 122 -3.78 -16.00 -9.32
CA GLY A 122 -3.37 -17.35 -8.92
C GLY A 122 -2.12 -17.88 -9.63
N GLU A 123 -1.52 -17.07 -10.51
CA GLU A 123 -0.32 -17.43 -11.28
C GLU A 123 0.97 -16.86 -10.66
N ASP A 124 2.12 -17.12 -11.30
CA ASP A 124 3.41 -16.59 -10.87
C ASP A 124 3.35 -15.06 -10.76
N THR A 125 3.62 -14.59 -9.54
CA THR A 125 3.69 -13.17 -9.21
C THR A 125 4.65 -12.37 -10.10
N CYS A 126 5.74 -12.98 -10.59
CA CYS A 126 6.71 -12.34 -11.47
C CYS A 126 6.18 -12.16 -12.91
N LEU A 127 5.15 -12.90 -13.31
CA LEU A 127 4.57 -12.75 -14.66
C LEU A 127 3.53 -11.64 -14.66
N TYR A 128 2.57 -11.69 -13.72
CA TYR A 128 1.34 -10.89 -13.85
C TYR A 128 1.17 -9.81 -12.80
N ARG A 129 1.60 -10.01 -11.56
CA ARG A 129 1.23 -9.12 -10.44
C ARG A 129 1.62 -7.67 -10.73
N THR A 130 2.88 -7.43 -11.09
CA THR A 130 3.40 -6.08 -11.35
C THR A 130 2.71 -5.44 -12.55
N ARG A 131 2.56 -6.18 -13.65
CA ARG A 131 1.92 -5.68 -14.87
C ARG A 131 0.45 -5.33 -14.66
N ARG A 132 -0.33 -6.26 -14.09
CA ARG A 132 -1.75 -6.04 -13.82
C ARG A 132 -1.98 -4.97 -12.76
N PHE A 133 -1.05 -4.82 -11.81
CA PHE A 133 -1.11 -3.68 -10.89
C PHE A 133 -0.98 -2.37 -11.65
N ILE A 134 0.05 -2.21 -12.50
CA ILE A 134 0.26 -1.00 -13.32
C ILE A 134 -0.93 -0.76 -14.25
N GLU A 135 -1.43 -1.81 -14.92
CA GLU A 135 -2.57 -1.77 -15.83
C GLU A 135 -3.84 -1.29 -15.14
N HIS A 136 -4.14 -1.81 -13.95
CA HIS A 136 -5.36 -1.46 -13.22
C HIS A 136 -5.24 -0.18 -12.41
N TRP A 137 -4.02 0.27 -12.09
CA TRP A 137 -3.79 1.36 -11.15
C TRP A 137 -4.58 2.64 -11.49
N PRO A 138 -4.56 3.19 -12.72
CA PRO A 138 -5.28 4.42 -13.04
C PRO A 138 -6.76 4.36 -12.65
N ALA A 139 -7.45 3.27 -13.01
CA ALA A 139 -8.87 3.07 -12.71
C ALA A 139 -9.18 2.73 -11.24
N ARG A 140 -8.18 2.65 -10.37
CA ARG A 140 -8.31 2.28 -8.95
C ARG A 140 -7.82 3.37 -7.99
N VAL A 141 -7.22 4.44 -8.50
CA VAL A 141 -6.72 5.56 -7.70
C VAL A 141 -7.83 6.17 -6.85
N ASP A 142 -8.98 6.48 -7.46
CA ASP A 142 -10.10 7.11 -6.76
C ASP A 142 -10.72 6.23 -5.69
N ASP A 143 -10.90 4.94 -5.98
CA ASP A 143 -11.39 3.96 -5.01
C ASP A 143 -10.49 3.91 -3.77
N LEU A 144 -9.17 3.80 -3.96
CA LEU A 144 -8.23 3.81 -2.85
C LEU A 144 -8.27 5.14 -2.10
N THR A 145 -8.34 6.26 -2.82
CA THR A 145 -8.38 7.61 -2.22
C THR A 145 -9.59 7.80 -1.33
N GLN A 146 -10.77 7.40 -1.80
CA GLN A 146 -12.00 7.46 -1.05
C GLN A 146 -11.89 6.62 0.22
N ARG A 147 -11.44 5.36 0.10
CA ARG A 147 -11.28 4.45 1.24
C ARG A 147 -10.30 5.00 2.28
N LEU A 148 -9.18 5.57 1.85
CA LEU A 148 -8.20 6.21 2.74
C LEU A 148 -8.81 7.41 3.47
N ARG A 149 -9.47 8.33 2.76
CA ARG A 149 -10.07 9.54 3.36
C ARG A 149 -11.12 9.23 4.42
N MET A 150 -11.85 8.12 4.30
CA MET A 150 -12.83 7.71 5.32
C MET A 150 -12.21 7.31 6.67
N LEU A 151 -10.91 6.97 6.70
CA LEU A 151 -10.28 6.38 7.88
C LEU A 151 -9.69 7.41 8.85
N ASP A 152 -9.30 8.59 8.38
CA ASP A 152 -8.65 9.65 9.18
C ASP A 152 -7.59 9.11 10.18
N PRO A 153 -6.52 8.45 9.69
CA PRO A 153 -5.57 7.77 10.56
C PRO A 153 -4.59 8.71 11.24
N VAL A 154 -4.09 8.30 12.41
CA VAL A 154 -2.93 8.95 13.06
C VAL A 154 -1.62 8.59 12.37
N ILE A 155 -1.53 7.37 11.82
CA ILE A 155 -0.37 6.87 11.08
C ILE A 155 -0.87 6.10 9.85
N ALA A 156 -0.33 6.40 8.67
CA ALA A 156 -0.55 5.62 7.47
C ALA A 156 0.79 5.04 6.97
N ILE A 157 0.84 3.71 6.84
CA ILE A 157 2.04 2.95 6.54
C ILE A 157 1.90 2.30 5.16
N ASN A 158 2.76 2.67 4.23
CA ASN A 158 2.95 1.95 2.98
C ASN A 158 3.83 0.71 3.24
N ALA A 159 3.27 -0.47 3.09
CA ALA A 159 3.96 -1.74 3.17
C ALA A 159 3.86 -2.53 1.85
N CYS A 160 3.70 -1.84 0.72
CA CYS A 160 3.67 -2.48 -0.59
C CYS A 160 5.07 -2.95 -1.00
N THR A 161 5.12 -4.04 -1.76
CA THR A 161 6.36 -4.45 -2.44
C THR A 161 6.77 -3.44 -3.52
N LYS A 162 8.03 -3.49 -3.98
CA LYS A 162 8.44 -2.76 -5.19
C LYS A 162 7.87 -3.37 -6.47
N GLY A 163 7.49 -4.64 -6.41
CA GLY A 163 7.19 -5.46 -7.58
C GLY A 163 8.36 -6.37 -7.94
N ASP A 164 8.05 -7.39 -8.73
CA ASP A 164 8.99 -8.31 -9.36
C ASP A 164 8.42 -8.63 -10.74
N PHE A 165 9.27 -8.70 -11.76
CA PHE A 165 8.79 -8.91 -13.11
C PHE A 165 9.86 -9.54 -14.00
N TYR A 166 9.43 -10.28 -15.02
CA TYR A 166 10.28 -10.59 -16.15
C TYR A 166 10.21 -9.47 -17.19
N ILE A 167 11.29 -9.17 -17.90
CA ILE A 167 11.31 -8.23 -19.04
C ILE A 167 12.27 -8.75 -20.11
N ARG A 168 12.06 -8.38 -21.38
CA ARG A 168 12.99 -8.75 -22.45
C ARG A 168 14.16 -7.75 -22.49
N ASP A 169 15.37 -8.26 -22.59
CA ASP A 169 16.54 -7.44 -22.88
C ASP A 169 16.61 -7.08 -24.38
N GLU A 170 17.67 -6.37 -24.77
CA GLU A 170 17.90 -5.94 -26.17
C GLU A 170 18.12 -7.11 -27.13
N ALA A 171 18.57 -8.27 -26.62
CA ALA A 171 18.70 -9.51 -27.38
C ALA A 171 17.40 -10.33 -27.42
N GLY A 172 16.32 -9.83 -26.81
CA GLY A 172 15.02 -10.49 -26.72
C GLY A 172 14.94 -11.58 -25.64
N GLN A 173 15.99 -11.76 -24.83
CA GLN A 173 16.01 -12.75 -23.75
C GLN A 173 15.20 -12.28 -22.54
N LEU A 174 14.45 -13.21 -21.95
CA LEU A 174 13.63 -12.91 -20.79
C LEU A 174 14.49 -12.90 -19.52
N ILE A 175 14.73 -11.71 -18.96
CA ILE A 175 15.46 -11.53 -17.71
C ILE A 175 14.48 -11.37 -16.55
N ARG A 176 14.78 -12.01 -15.41
CA ARG A 176 14.02 -11.80 -14.18
C ARG A 176 14.59 -10.61 -13.42
N THR A 177 13.75 -9.63 -13.15
CA THR A 177 14.08 -8.47 -12.31
C THR A 177 13.35 -8.58 -10.97
N LYS A 178 14.11 -8.59 -9.88
CA LYS A 178 13.60 -8.65 -8.50
C LYS A 178 13.71 -7.30 -7.80
N ALA A 179 12.84 -7.04 -6.84
CA ALA A 179 12.79 -5.80 -6.04
C ALA A 179 14.12 -5.33 -5.41
N PHE A 180 15.09 -6.24 -5.22
CA PHE A 180 16.37 -5.95 -4.58
C PHE A 180 17.56 -5.97 -5.54
N ASP A 181 17.32 -6.17 -6.84
CA ASP A 181 18.38 -6.17 -7.83
C ASP A 181 18.87 -4.74 -8.07
N ALA A 182 20.19 -4.56 -8.23
CA ALA A 182 20.80 -3.25 -8.47
C ALA A 182 20.26 -2.57 -9.76
N GLY A 183 19.83 -3.37 -10.74
CA GLY A 183 19.24 -2.92 -11.99
C GLY A 183 17.73 -2.71 -11.96
N PHE A 184 17.07 -2.77 -10.79
CA PHE A 184 15.59 -2.72 -10.73
C PHE A 184 15.02 -1.45 -11.40
N ASN A 185 15.49 -0.26 -11.01
CA ASN A 185 14.90 1.00 -11.50
C ASN A 185 15.01 1.15 -13.03
N PRO A 186 16.18 0.96 -13.67
CA PRO A 186 16.27 0.99 -15.13
C PRO A 186 15.32 0.01 -15.82
N GLN A 187 15.15 -1.20 -15.28
CA GLN A 187 14.27 -2.21 -15.87
C GLN A 187 12.79 -1.88 -15.64
N PHE A 188 12.44 -1.25 -14.51
CA PHE A 188 11.07 -0.82 -14.25
C PHE A 188 10.68 0.36 -15.15
N ASN A 189 11.59 1.31 -15.39
CA ASN A 189 11.38 2.37 -16.39
C ASN A 189 11.17 1.78 -17.79
N ARG A 190 12.02 0.82 -18.18
CA ARG A 190 11.88 0.11 -19.45
C ARG A 190 10.53 -0.60 -19.55
N LEU A 191 10.05 -1.22 -18.47
CA LEU A 191 8.71 -1.83 -18.42
C LEU A 191 7.62 -0.80 -18.71
N LEU A 192 7.66 0.35 -18.01
CA LEU A 192 6.69 1.43 -18.20
C LEU A 192 6.69 1.97 -19.64
N GLU A 193 7.87 2.18 -20.21
CA GLU A 193 8.04 2.73 -21.56
C GLU A 193 7.62 1.72 -22.64
N GLN A 194 8.16 0.51 -22.60
CA GLN A 194 8.03 -0.45 -23.70
C GLN A 194 6.68 -1.17 -23.70
N GLU A 195 6.12 -1.47 -22.52
CA GLU A 195 4.88 -2.25 -22.44
C GLU A 195 3.64 -1.38 -22.19
N PHE A 196 3.80 -0.24 -21.51
CA PHE A 196 2.67 0.60 -21.13
C PHE A 196 2.65 1.96 -21.85
N GLY A 197 3.71 2.31 -22.57
CA GLY A 197 3.80 3.56 -23.34
C GLY A 197 3.96 4.81 -22.48
N TYR A 198 4.38 4.66 -21.22
CA TYR A 198 4.62 5.76 -20.29
C TYR A 198 6.04 6.30 -20.46
N GLN A 199 6.16 7.62 -20.64
CA GLN A 199 7.44 8.30 -20.71
C GLN A 199 7.63 9.18 -19.48
N GLN A 200 8.83 9.16 -18.91
CA GLN A 200 9.14 10.02 -17.78
C GLN A 200 9.15 11.48 -18.22
N GLU A 201 8.40 12.33 -17.53
CA GLU A 201 8.54 13.77 -17.71
C GLU A 201 9.88 14.22 -17.14
N LEU A 202 10.58 15.11 -17.85
CA LEU A 202 11.77 15.79 -17.34
C LEU A 202 11.37 16.79 -16.25
N THR A 203 11.02 16.31 -15.06
CA THR A 203 10.71 17.21 -13.93
C THR A 203 12.03 17.70 -13.29
N GLN A 204 12.53 18.84 -13.76
CA GLN A 204 13.57 19.59 -13.04
C GLN A 204 12.94 20.28 -11.83
N THR A 205 12.82 19.58 -10.71
CA THR A 205 12.62 20.21 -9.40
C THR A 205 13.78 19.86 -8.48
N ARG A 206 14.99 20.34 -8.85
CA ARG A 206 16.00 20.66 -7.83
C ARG A 206 15.53 21.95 -7.14
N GLY A 207 14.76 21.80 -6.06
CA GLY A 207 14.56 22.90 -5.13
C GLY A 207 15.93 23.39 -4.66
N GLN A 208 16.29 24.60 -5.09
CA GLN A 208 17.36 25.33 -4.44
C GLN A 208 16.96 25.49 -2.97
N SER A 209 17.89 25.14 -2.10
CA SER A 209 17.79 25.35 -0.67
C SER A 209 17.67 26.85 -0.38
N GLY A 210 16.44 27.36 -0.25
CA GLY A 210 16.17 28.70 0.23
C GLY A 210 15.04 29.39 -0.54
N GLY A 211 13.89 29.50 0.09
CA GLY A 211 12.76 30.30 -0.38
C GLY A 211 11.63 29.45 -0.94
N GLU A 212 10.62 29.23 -0.09
CA GLU A 212 9.25 28.79 -0.41
C GLU A 212 9.12 27.59 -1.35
N CYS A 213 8.75 26.43 -0.77
CA CYS A 213 8.21 25.32 -1.56
C CYS A 213 7.06 25.84 -2.42
N ALA A 214 7.31 26.05 -3.71
CA ALA A 214 6.24 26.16 -4.68
C ALA A 214 5.43 24.87 -4.55
N VAL A 215 4.25 25.00 -3.95
CA VAL A 215 3.26 23.94 -3.90
C VAL A 215 2.89 23.70 -5.35
N VAL A 216 3.48 22.68 -5.96
CA VAL A 216 3.01 22.16 -7.24
C VAL A 216 1.65 21.57 -6.93
N THR A 217 0.61 22.39 -7.08
CA THR A 217 -0.77 21.95 -6.97
C THR A 217 -0.99 21.00 -8.14
N PRO A 218 -1.21 19.71 -7.89
CA PRO A 218 -1.53 18.76 -8.95
C PRO A 218 -2.79 19.28 -9.67
N PRO A 219 -2.86 19.23 -11.02
CA PRO A 219 -4.12 19.49 -11.70
C PRO A 219 -5.21 18.57 -11.13
N GLU A 220 -6.40 19.14 -10.92
CA GLU A 220 -7.55 18.45 -10.30
C GLU A 220 -8.27 17.48 -11.24
N ASP A 221 -7.82 17.38 -12.50
CA ASP A 221 -8.39 16.46 -13.48
C ASP A 221 -7.81 15.04 -13.31
N ASP A 222 -8.72 14.07 -13.33
CA ASP A 222 -8.51 12.61 -13.36
C ASP A 222 -7.81 12.21 -14.67
N ASP A 223 -6.54 12.60 -14.77
CA ASP A 223 -5.71 12.30 -15.93
C ASP A 223 -5.25 10.83 -15.85
N THR A 224 -6.11 9.95 -16.37
CA THR A 224 -5.82 8.52 -16.55
C THR A 224 -4.57 8.27 -17.39
N ASP A 225 -4.05 9.28 -18.08
CA ASP A 225 -2.83 9.19 -18.89
C ASP A 225 -1.55 9.47 -18.10
N SER A 226 -1.62 9.74 -16.78
CA SER A 226 -0.44 9.97 -15.96
C SER A 226 -0.25 8.95 -14.82
N LEU A 227 0.98 8.50 -14.61
CA LEU A 227 1.42 7.78 -13.42
C LEU A 227 2.35 8.68 -12.60
N ARG A 228 2.05 8.81 -11.30
CA ARG A 228 2.84 9.61 -10.37
C ARG A 228 3.36 8.74 -9.25
N PHE A 229 4.67 8.77 -9.07
CA PHE A 229 5.39 8.02 -8.07
C PHE A 229 5.99 8.97 -7.06
N MET A 230 5.94 8.60 -5.78
CA MET A 230 6.63 9.35 -4.74
C MET A 230 7.72 8.49 -4.09
N ASN A 231 8.89 9.09 -3.84
CA ASN A 231 10.10 8.49 -3.23
C ASN A 231 10.83 7.48 -4.12
N THR A 232 10.12 6.54 -4.76
CA THR A 232 10.71 5.48 -5.59
C THR A 232 9.88 5.23 -6.83
N ILE A 233 10.50 4.86 -7.96
CA ILE A 233 9.79 4.48 -9.20
C ILE A 233 9.50 2.97 -9.14
N ASP A 234 8.48 2.60 -8.38
CA ASP A 234 8.04 1.21 -8.17
C ASP A 234 6.56 1.15 -7.70
N LEU A 235 6.00 -0.05 -7.50
CA LEU A 235 4.60 -0.17 -7.04
C LEU A 235 4.35 0.54 -5.70
N SER A 236 5.33 0.48 -4.79
CA SER A 236 5.25 1.20 -3.51
C SER A 236 5.24 2.71 -3.72
N GLY A 237 5.97 3.22 -4.72
CA GLY A 237 5.98 4.63 -5.10
C GLY A 237 4.61 5.17 -5.54
N LEU A 238 3.87 4.39 -6.33
CA LEU A 238 2.49 4.73 -6.74
C LEU A 238 1.59 4.89 -5.51
N VAL A 239 1.62 3.90 -4.62
CA VAL A 239 0.81 3.91 -3.39
C VAL A 239 1.26 5.01 -2.43
N MET A 240 2.56 5.32 -2.38
CA MET A 240 3.10 6.38 -1.54
C MET A 240 2.62 7.75 -2.00
N PHE A 241 2.57 7.98 -3.33
CA PHE A 241 1.98 9.18 -3.89
C PHE A 241 0.52 9.32 -3.44
N GLN A 242 -0.26 8.24 -3.50
CA GLN A 242 -1.67 8.31 -3.12
C GLN A 242 -1.90 8.54 -1.62
N LEU A 243 -1.07 7.93 -0.76
CA LEU A 243 -1.08 8.21 0.67
C LEU A 243 -0.74 9.68 0.96
N HIS A 244 0.25 10.23 0.26
CA HIS A 244 0.59 11.64 0.39
C HIS A 244 -0.59 12.53 -0.02
N GLN A 245 -1.21 12.25 -1.16
CA GLN A 245 -2.34 13.03 -1.65
C GLN A 245 -3.56 12.96 -0.75
N ALA A 246 -3.85 11.80 -0.17
CA ALA A 246 -4.97 11.60 0.75
C ALA A 246 -4.78 12.37 2.08
N TYR A 247 -3.54 12.56 2.54
CA TYR A 247 -3.24 13.01 3.90
C TYR A 247 -2.30 14.23 4.00
N LYS A 248 -1.90 14.87 2.90
CA LYS A 248 -0.99 16.04 2.92
C LYS A 248 -1.52 17.26 3.68
N GLN A 249 -2.84 17.32 3.93
CA GLN A 249 -3.51 18.38 4.67
C GLN A 249 -3.94 17.95 6.09
N THR A 250 -3.49 16.77 6.54
CA THR A 250 -3.77 16.27 7.89
C THR A 250 -2.49 16.19 8.72
N ASP A 251 -2.63 15.93 10.01
CA ASP A 251 -1.54 15.61 10.93
C ASP A 251 -1.14 14.12 10.91
N THR A 252 -1.60 13.37 9.90
CA THR A 252 -1.29 11.94 9.74
C THR A 252 0.20 11.73 9.47
N LEU A 253 0.85 10.89 10.28
CA LEU A 253 2.22 10.48 10.04
C LEU A 253 2.29 9.46 8.89
N LEU A 254 2.99 9.82 7.81
CA LEU A 254 3.24 8.93 6.68
C LEU A 254 4.54 8.15 6.87
N CYS A 255 4.45 6.83 6.70
CA CYS A 255 5.56 5.91 6.88
C CYS A 255 5.65 4.92 5.72
N LYS A 256 6.85 4.40 5.47
CA LYS A 256 7.08 3.27 4.54
C LYS A 256 7.89 2.19 5.24
N THR A 257 7.51 0.94 5.04
CA THR A 257 8.22 -0.24 5.56
C THR A 257 8.28 -1.32 4.48
N THR A 258 9.03 -2.39 4.71
CA THR A 258 9.02 -3.57 3.84
C THR A 258 7.68 -4.29 3.95
N HIS A 259 7.30 -5.04 2.91
CA HIS A 259 6.06 -5.83 2.93
C HIS A 259 6.06 -6.87 4.07
N PRO A 260 4.95 -7.11 4.78
CA PRO A 260 4.95 -7.96 5.97
C PRO A 260 5.38 -9.40 5.72
N ALA A 261 5.20 -9.93 4.50
CA ALA A 261 5.73 -11.25 4.13
C ALA A 261 7.27 -11.36 4.27
N ALA A 262 8.01 -10.24 4.22
CA ALA A 262 9.46 -10.22 4.39
C ALA A 262 9.90 -10.12 5.86
N TRP A 263 9.00 -9.83 6.80
CA TRP A 263 9.36 -9.55 8.20
C TRP A 263 9.91 -10.76 8.96
N LEU A 264 9.60 -11.97 8.48
CA LEU A 264 10.18 -13.21 9.01
C LEU A 264 11.70 -13.31 8.80
N TYR A 265 12.20 -12.72 7.71
CA TYR A 265 13.61 -12.83 7.30
C TYR A 265 14.38 -11.52 7.40
N ARG A 266 13.67 -10.41 7.65
CA ARG A 266 14.24 -9.07 7.73
C ARG A 266 13.51 -8.30 8.83
N VAL A 267 14.26 -7.78 9.79
CA VAL A 267 13.70 -6.93 10.84
C VAL A 267 12.96 -5.75 10.18
N PRO A 268 11.64 -5.59 10.44
CA PRO A 268 10.90 -4.48 9.86
C PRO A 268 11.41 -3.17 10.43
N MET A 269 11.61 -2.19 9.55
CA MET A 269 12.04 -0.85 9.92
C MET A 269 11.31 0.18 9.07
N PHE A 270 11.02 1.33 9.67
CA PHE A 270 10.57 2.47 8.90
C PHE A 270 11.70 3.03 8.06
N THR A 271 11.38 3.32 6.81
CA THR A 271 12.27 3.97 5.85
C THR A 271 11.92 5.45 5.76
N ARG A 272 12.93 6.29 5.52
CA ARG A 272 12.75 7.73 5.39
C ARG A 272 11.81 8.02 4.22
N PHE A 273 10.70 8.70 4.52
CA PHE A 273 9.83 9.27 3.51
C PHE A 273 10.52 10.45 2.83
N ARG A 274 10.61 10.43 1.50
CA ARG A 274 11.10 11.54 0.67
C ARG A 274 9.97 11.98 -0.24
N GLN A 275 9.75 13.28 -0.35
CA GLN A 275 8.72 13.88 -1.21
C GLN A 275 9.23 14.09 -2.66
N GLU A 276 10.14 13.24 -3.11
CA GLU A 276 10.60 13.25 -4.50
C GLU A 276 9.49 12.71 -5.38
N LEU A 277 9.03 13.52 -6.35
CA LEU A 277 7.95 13.19 -7.27
C LEU A 277 8.53 12.81 -8.62
N PHE A 278 8.05 11.71 -9.19
CA PHE A 278 8.32 11.30 -10.56
C PHE A 278 7.00 11.20 -11.30
N THR A 279 6.87 11.92 -12.41
CA THR A 279 5.68 11.87 -13.28
C THR A 279 6.02 11.15 -14.57
N TYR A 280 5.11 10.30 -15.00
CA TYR A 280 5.13 9.62 -16.28
C TYR A 280 3.82 9.89 -17.01
N THR A 281 3.88 10.23 -18.28
CA THR A 281 2.69 10.45 -19.12
C THR A 281 2.67 9.46 -20.26
N LYS A 282 1.48 8.99 -20.60
CA LYS A 282 1.28 8.10 -21.74
C LYS A 282 1.54 8.89 -23.02
N SER A 283 2.42 8.39 -23.87
CA SER A 283 2.57 8.97 -25.20
C SER A 283 1.26 8.78 -25.96
N ALA A 284 0.77 9.83 -26.63
CA ALA A 284 -0.32 9.67 -27.58
C ALA A 284 0.03 8.53 -28.55
N PRO A 285 -0.93 7.66 -28.92
CA PRO A 285 -0.68 6.63 -29.92
C PRO A 285 -0.07 7.32 -31.15
N ARG A 286 1.12 6.90 -31.56
CA ARG A 286 1.74 7.43 -32.77
C ARG A 286 0.78 7.12 -33.93
N PRO A 287 0.34 8.13 -34.70
CA PRO A 287 -0.57 7.94 -35.82
C PRO A 287 0.00 6.99 -36.88
#